data_AF-A0A936XG46-F1
#
_entry.id   AF-A0A936XG46-F1
#
_cell.length_a   1.000
_cell.length_b   1.000
_cell.length_c   1.000
_cell.angle_alpha   90.00
_cell.angle_beta   90.00
_cell.angle_gamma   90.00
#
_symmetry.space_group_name_H-M   'P 1'
#
loop_
_entity.id
_entity.type
_entity.pdbx_description
1 polymer ?
#
loop_
_entity_poly.entity_id
_entity_poly.type
_entity_poly.pdbx_seq_one_letter_code
_entity_poly.pdbx_strand_id
1 'polypeptide(L)'
;MTSLFNSAYGYAIFPNVGKGGIGIGGAAGNGVVYEGGQLIGMAKMTQLTIGFQWGGQAYREVILFETKEDLDRFKENNVEFSAQASAVAVTAGASANAKYSNGVMIFTQTKGGLMYEATVGGQKFKFREL
;
A
#
# COMPACT_ATOMS: atom_id res chain seq x y z
N MET A 1 3.02 11.94 11.55
CA MET A 1 3.54 10.80 10.76
C MET A 1 4.80 10.22 11.39
N THR A 2 5.80 11.00 11.81
CA THR A 2 7.07 10.51 12.36
C THR A 2 6.93 9.48 13.50
N SER A 3 5.94 9.65 14.38
CA SER A 3 5.67 8.69 15.46
C SER A 3 5.23 7.30 14.96
N LEU A 4 4.50 7.23 13.85
CA LEU A 4 4.01 5.96 13.29
C LEU A 4 5.13 5.18 12.60
N PHE A 5 6.02 5.87 11.90
CA PHE A 5 7.20 5.25 11.29
C PHE A 5 8.21 4.75 12.35
N ASN A 6 8.35 5.46 13.47
CA ASN A 6 9.19 5.01 14.59
C ASN A 6 8.59 3.84 15.37
N SER A 7 7.25 3.71 15.42
CA SER A 7 6.59 2.60 16.09
C SER A 7 6.46 1.34 15.23
N ALA A 8 6.56 1.48 13.91
CA ALA A 8 6.47 0.35 12.98
C ALA A 8 7.78 -0.45 13.00
N TYR A 9 7.68 -1.77 12.88
CA TYR A 9 8.84 -2.65 12.74
C TYR A 9 9.58 -2.39 11.41
N GLY A 10 8.81 -2.21 10.34
CA GLY A 10 9.30 -1.85 9.03
C GLY A 10 8.24 -1.12 8.22
N TYR A 11 8.63 -0.61 7.05
CA TYR A 11 7.69 0.07 6.16
C TYR A 11 8.10 -0.02 4.69
N ALA A 12 7.11 -0.07 3.80
CA ALA A 12 7.29 0.01 2.36
C ALA A 12 6.72 1.32 1.82
N ILE A 13 7.44 1.96 0.90
CA ILE A 13 7.03 3.23 0.28
C ILE A 13 6.96 3.05 -1.23
N PHE A 14 5.79 3.30 -1.80
CA PHE A 14 5.51 3.30 -3.23
C PHE A 14 5.22 4.74 -3.68
N PRO A 15 6.22 5.50 -4.14
CA PRO A 15 6.08 6.92 -4.46
C PRO A 15 5.32 7.19 -5.77
N ASN A 16 5.19 6.17 -6.61
CA ASN A 16 4.58 6.24 -7.93
C ASN A 16 3.81 4.95 -8.20
N VAL A 17 2.52 4.97 -7.88
CA VAL A 17 1.59 3.95 -8.34
C VAL A 17 0.71 4.55 -9.42
N GLY A 18 0.68 3.90 -10.59
CA GLY A 18 -0.27 4.22 -11.65
C GLY A 18 -1.44 3.24 -11.61
N LYS A 19 -2.67 3.75 -11.71
CA LYS A 19 -3.90 2.98 -11.79
C LYS A 19 -4.73 3.42 -12.99
N GLY A 20 -5.35 2.46 -13.66
CA GLY A 20 -6.20 2.73 -14.81
C GLY A 20 -7.13 1.56 -15.12
N GLY A 21 -8.31 1.87 -15.68
CA GLY A 21 -9.26 0.86 -16.11
C GLY A 21 -10.56 1.41 -16.68
N ILE A 22 -11.26 0.55 -17.41
CA ILE A 22 -12.63 0.73 -17.91
C ILE A 22 -13.36 -0.59 -17.63
N GLY A 23 -14.04 -0.69 -16.50
CA GLY A 23 -14.68 -1.94 -16.02
C GLY A 23 -13.68 -2.96 -15.41
N ILE A 24 -12.64 -3.29 -16.17
CA ILE A 24 -11.48 -4.06 -15.67
C ILE A 24 -10.29 -3.11 -15.67
N GLY A 25 -9.52 -3.16 -14.60
CA GLY A 25 -8.37 -2.28 -14.44
C GLY A 25 -7.35 -2.86 -13.49
N GLY A 26 -6.22 -2.15 -13.44
CA GLY A 26 -5.11 -2.56 -12.61
C GLY A 26 -4.34 -1.36 -12.10
N ALA A 27 -3.51 -1.63 -11.11
CA ALA A 27 -2.50 -0.70 -10.65
C ALA A 27 -1.13 -1.37 -10.63
N ALA A 28 -0.08 -0.58 -10.83
CA ALA A 28 1.28 -1.05 -10.65
C ALA A 28 2.18 0.08 -10.14
N GLY A 29 3.15 -0.30 -9.30
CA GLY A 29 4.13 0.63 -8.77
C GLY A 29 5.38 -0.08 -8.28
N ASN A 30 6.48 0.66 -8.25
CA ASN A 30 7.72 0.21 -7.61
C ASN A 30 7.89 0.98 -6.30
N GLY A 31 8.50 0.32 -5.32
CA GLY A 31 8.73 0.86 -4.00
C GLY A 31 10.01 0.35 -3.38
N VAL A 32 10.32 0.92 -2.21
CA VAL A 32 11.47 0.63 -1.38
C VAL A 32 10.98 0.15 -0.01
N VAL A 33 11.69 -0.78 0.59
CA VAL A 33 11.32 -1.40 1.88
C VAL A 33 12.41 -1.14 2.89
N TYR A 34 11.99 -0.75 4.10
CA TYR A 34 12.85 -0.44 5.22
C TYR A 34 12.50 -1.29 6.44
N GLU A 35 13.52 -1.65 7.22
CA GLU A 35 13.42 -2.29 8.55
C GLU A 35 14.24 -1.45 9.53
N GLY A 36 13.62 -0.97 10.61
CA GLY A 36 14.31 -0.09 11.58
C GLY A 36 14.95 1.17 10.95
N GLY A 37 14.41 1.67 9.84
CA GLY A 37 14.94 2.80 9.08
C GLY A 37 16.09 2.46 8.11
N GLN A 38 16.57 1.22 8.07
CA GLN A 38 17.57 0.75 7.11
C GLN A 38 16.89 0.22 5.85
N LEU A 39 17.42 0.56 4.67
CA LEU A 39 16.91 0.05 3.40
C LEU A 39 17.29 -1.42 3.24
N ILE A 40 16.30 -2.30 3.09
CA ILE A 40 16.51 -3.76 3.02
C ILE A 40 16.18 -4.35 1.64
N GLY A 41 15.47 -3.62 0.78
CA GLY A 41 14.98 -4.19 -0.46
C GLY A 41 14.13 -3.26 -1.32
N MET A 42 13.85 -3.75 -2.52
CA MET A 42 12.89 -3.18 -3.45
C MET A 42 11.60 -4.00 -3.42
N ALA A 43 10.46 -3.35 -3.64
CA ALA A 43 9.19 -4.03 -3.80
C ALA A 43 8.49 -3.59 -5.09
N LYS A 44 7.79 -4.51 -5.73
CA LYS A 44 6.86 -4.23 -6.82
C LYS A 44 5.45 -4.57 -6.38
N MET A 45 4.55 -3.63 -6.54
CA MET A 45 3.12 -3.81 -6.30
C MET A 45 2.40 -3.95 -7.64
N THR A 46 1.48 -4.92 -7.71
CA THR A 46 0.53 -5.09 -8.80
C THR A 46 -0.86 -5.32 -8.23
N GLN A 47 -1.86 -4.63 -8.77
CA GLN A 47 -3.25 -4.74 -8.36
C GLN A 47 -4.11 -5.15 -9.55
N LEU A 48 -5.05 -6.04 -9.31
CA LEU A 48 -6.12 -6.35 -10.25
C LEU A 48 -7.46 -5.96 -9.63
N THR A 49 -8.29 -5.29 -10.41
CA THR A 49 -9.60 -4.79 -9.99
C THR A 49 -10.65 -5.08 -11.04
N ILE A 50 -11.83 -5.47 -10.58
CA ILE A 50 -13.02 -5.70 -11.40
C ILE A 50 -14.15 -4.88 -10.79
N GLY A 51 -14.85 -4.10 -11.61
CA GLY A 51 -15.99 -3.29 -11.17
C GLY A 51 -16.13 -2.00 -11.96
N PHE A 52 -17.03 -1.13 -11.54
CA PHE A 52 -17.18 0.15 -12.23
C PHE A 52 -15.97 1.03 -11.93
N GLN A 53 -15.01 1.05 -12.84
CA GLN A 53 -13.90 1.99 -12.82
C GLN A 53 -13.75 2.63 -14.18
N TRP A 54 -13.53 3.94 -14.18
CA TRP A 54 -13.23 4.71 -15.37
C TRP A 54 -12.24 5.81 -15.03
N GLY A 55 -11.13 5.81 -15.75
CA GLY A 55 -10.14 6.87 -15.71
C GLY A 55 -8.74 6.37 -15.41
N GLY A 56 -7.91 7.33 -14.99
CA GLY A 56 -6.49 7.13 -14.72
C GLY A 56 -6.08 7.98 -13.53
N GLN A 57 -5.42 7.36 -12.56
CA GLN A 57 -4.98 8.03 -11.34
C GLN A 57 -3.56 7.62 -10.98
N ALA A 58 -2.77 8.59 -10.55
CA ALA A 58 -1.50 8.37 -9.89
C ALA A 58 -1.64 8.62 -8.38
N TYR A 59 -1.06 7.75 -7.57
CA TYR A 59 -1.05 7.91 -6.12
C TYR A 59 0.28 7.45 -5.50
N ARG A 60 0.45 7.78 -4.22
CA ARG A 60 1.51 7.29 -3.33
C ARG A 60 0.89 6.34 -2.33
N GLU A 61 1.59 5.27 -1.99
CA GLU A 61 1.18 4.32 -0.98
C GLU A 61 2.31 4.09 0.01
N VAL A 62 1.99 4.01 1.30
CA VAL A 62 2.91 3.62 2.37
C VAL A 62 2.26 2.51 3.16
N ILE A 63 3.01 1.45 3.39
CA ILE A 63 2.59 0.31 4.21
C ILE A 63 3.49 0.28 5.44
N LEU A 64 2.90 0.33 6.63
CA LEU A 64 3.60 0.10 7.89
C LEU A 64 3.31 -1.32 8.36
N PHE A 65 4.35 -1.99 8.87
CA PHE A 65 4.26 -3.34 9.45
C PHE A 65 4.39 -3.24 10.97
N GLU A 66 3.45 -3.81 11.71
CA GLU A 66 3.41 -3.74 13.17
C GLU A 66 4.53 -4.58 13.80
N THR A 67 4.71 -5.81 13.29
CA THR A 67 5.67 -6.77 13.83
C THR A 67 6.65 -7.28 12.78
N LYS A 68 7.67 -8.01 13.24
CA LYS A 68 8.58 -8.77 12.38
C LYS A 68 7.85 -9.77 11.51
N GLU A 69 6.86 -10.46 12.06
CA GLU A 69 6.09 -11.47 11.35
C GLU A 69 5.31 -10.86 10.18
N ASP A 70 4.76 -9.67 10.35
CA ASP A 70 4.05 -8.94 9.28
C ASP A 70 4.98 -8.53 8.14
N LEU A 71 6.19 -8.07 8.47
CA LEU A 71 7.21 -7.73 7.48
C LEU A 71 7.74 -8.99 6.78
N ASP A 72 7.99 -10.06 7.52
CA ASP A 72 8.45 -11.34 6.96
C ASP A 72 7.41 -11.91 5.99
N ARG A 73 6.14 -11.91 6.39
CA ARG A 73 5.03 -12.30 5.52
C ARG A 73 5.04 -11.50 4.22
N PHE A 74 5.23 -10.18 4.28
CA PHE A 74 5.38 -9.33 3.09
C PHE A 74 6.57 -9.74 2.20
N LYS A 75 7.71 -10.07 2.81
CA LYS A 75 8.92 -10.51 2.09
C LYS A 75 8.76 -11.87 1.40
N GLU A 76 7.86 -12.74 1.88
CA GLU A 76 7.57 -14.07 1.30
C GLU A 76 6.90 -14.05 -0.09
N ASN A 77 6.90 -12.91 -0.79
CA ASN A 77 6.66 -12.77 -2.23
C ASN A 77 5.25 -13.11 -2.75
N ASN A 78 4.28 -13.41 -1.89
CA ASN A 78 2.92 -13.77 -2.28
C ASN A 78 1.83 -13.25 -1.34
N VAL A 79 2.03 -12.06 -0.73
CA VAL A 79 0.93 -11.47 0.05
C VAL A 79 -0.08 -10.85 -0.90
N GLU A 80 -1.30 -11.36 -0.83
CA GLU A 80 -2.48 -10.74 -1.40
C GLU A 80 -3.24 -10.01 -0.28
N PHE A 81 -3.32 -8.69 -0.39
CA PHE A 81 -4.21 -7.91 0.46
C PHE A 81 -5.51 -7.66 -0.31
N SER A 82 -6.65 -8.00 0.30
CA SER A 82 -7.95 -7.62 -0.26
C SER A 82 -8.12 -6.11 -0.12
N ALA A 83 -8.55 -5.43 -1.18
CA ALA A 83 -8.67 -3.97 -1.24
C ALA A 83 -9.65 -3.36 -0.22
N GLN A 84 -10.38 -4.19 0.54
CA GLN A 84 -11.23 -3.76 1.66
C GLN A 84 -10.46 -3.54 2.97
N ALA A 85 -9.22 -4.00 3.07
CA ALA A 85 -8.42 -3.86 4.28
C ALA A 85 -7.61 -2.55 4.24
N SER A 86 -8.16 -1.52 4.88
CA SER A 86 -7.41 -0.42 5.51
C SER A 86 -6.98 0.74 4.63
N ALA A 87 -7.93 1.59 4.23
CA ALA A 87 -7.61 3.00 4.03
C ALA A 87 -7.90 3.76 5.35
N VAL A 88 -6.87 4.08 6.12
CA VAL A 88 -7.03 5.07 7.20
C VAL A 88 -7.05 6.44 6.53
N ALA A 89 -8.24 7.05 6.45
CA ALA A 89 -8.35 8.45 6.08
C ALA A 89 -7.69 9.29 7.18
N VAL A 90 -6.48 9.78 6.92
CA VAL A 90 -5.78 10.70 7.83
C VAL A 90 -6.41 12.08 7.72
N THR A 91 -7.52 12.29 8.42
CA THR A 91 -7.93 13.65 8.81
C THR A 91 -6.89 14.13 9.83
N ALA A 92 -6.31 15.31 9.63
CA ALA A 92 -5.37 15.92 10.57
C ALA A 92 -6.01 16.03 11.97
N GLY A 93 -5.64 15.12 12.89
CA GLY A 93 -6.25 14.96 14.22
C GLY A 93 -6.72 13.53 14.55
N ALA A 94 -7.01 12.71 13.54
CA ALA A 94 -7.45 11.32 13.69
C ALA A 94 -6.30 10.29 13.74
N SER A 95 -5.05 10.75 13.63
CA SER A 95 -3.82 9.94 13.60
C SER A 95 -3.66 9.00 14.80
N ALA A 96 -4.35 9.27 15.91
CA ALA A 96 -4.34 8.45 17.12
C ALA A 96 -5.19 7.16 17.02
N ASN A 97 -6.04 7.02 16.01
CA ASN A 97 -6.94 5.87 15.81
C ASN A 97 -6.62 5.08 14.53
N ALA A 98 -5.45 5.28 13.93
CA ALA A 98 -4.98 4.41 12.86
C ALA A 98 -4.71 3.03 13.47
N LYS A 99 -5.60 2.07 13.23
CA LYS A 99 -5.44 0.69 13.70
C LYS A 99 -4.78 -0.15 12.60
N TYR A 100 -3.81 -0.96 12.99
CA TYR A 100 -3.35 -2.05 12.15
C TYR A 100 -4.52 -3.00 11.90
N SER A 101 -4.70 -3.42 10.65
CA SER A 101 -5.59 -4.51 10.29
C SER A 101 -4.72 -5.66 9.83
N ASN A 102 -4.80 -6.78 10.54
CA ASN A 102 -3.93 -7.94 10.31
C ASN A 102 -2.44 -7.55 10.27
N GLY A 103 -2.01 -6.72 11.24
CA GLY A 103 -0.61 -6.30 11.42
C GLY A 103 -0.06 -5.33 10.37
N VAL A 104 -0.90 -4.83 9.46
CA VAL A 104 -0.52 -3.80 8.47
C VAL A 104 -1.38 -2.55 8.55
N MET A 105 -0.78 -1.41 8.24
CA MET A 105 -1.45 -0.12 8.14
C MET A 105 -1.06 0.54 6.82
N ILE A 106 -2.05 0.84 5.99
CA ILE A 106 -1.84 1.37 4.63
C ILE A 106 -2.31 2.83 4.57
N PHE A 107 -1.44 3.68 4.03
CA PHE A 107 -1.73 5.08 3.75
C PHE A 107 -1.63 5.33 2.26
N THR A 108 -2.66 5.95 1.70
CA THR A 108 -2.72 6.27 0.28
C THR A 108 -2.95 7.76 0.08
N GLN A 109 -2.16 8.39 -0.78
CA GLN A 109 -2.29 9.81 -1.14
C GLN A 109 -2.37 9.96 -2.66
N THR A 110 -3.48 10.49 -3.15
CA THR A 110 -3.63 10.83 -4.57
C THR A 110 -2.62 11.91 -4.98
N LYS A 111 -1.91 11.67 -6.07
CA LYS A 111 -0.99 12.64 -6.69
C LYS A 111 -1.67 13.44 -7.78
N GLY A 112 -2.59 12.83 -8.50
CA GLY A 112 -3.33 13.45 -9.59
C GLY A 112 -4.05 12.44 -10.47
N GLY A 113 -4.82 12.95 -11.43
CA GLY A 113 -5.72 12.16 -12.26
C GLY A 113 -7.16 12.16 -11.74
N LEU A 114 -8.05 11.60 -12.54
CA LEU A 114 -9.47 11.45 -12.21
C LEU A 114 -9.81 9.97 -12.31
N MET A 115 -10.33 9.42 -11.22
CA MET A 115 -10.79 8.05 -11.16
C MET A 115 -12.17 8.04 -10.53
N TYR A 116 -13.15 7.52 -11.28
CA TYR A 116 -14.45 7.18 -10.73
C TYR A 116 -14.46 5.68 -10.48
N GLU A 117 -14.72 5.26 -9.25
CA GLU A 117 -14.48 3.87 -8.87
C GLU A 117 -15.47 3.30 -7.85
N ALA A 118 -15.95 2.10 -8.15
CA ALA A 118 -16.53 1.14 -7.22
C ALA A 118 -16.06 -0.26 -7.67
N THR A 119 -14.91 -0.71 -7.15
CA THR A 119 -14.30 -2.00 -7.53
C THR A 119 -14.06 -2.92 -6.34
N VAL A 120 -13.91 -4.20 -6.66
CA VAL A 120 -13.31 -5.19 -5.77
C VAL A 120 -12.00 -5.64 -6.41
N GLY A 121 -10.97 -5.83 -5.59
CA GLY A 121 -9.66 -6.22 -6.08
C GLY A 121 -8.73 -6.73 -4.99
N GLY A 122 -7.64 -7.32 -5.45
CA GLY A 122 -6.52 -7.75 -4.62
C GLY A 122 -5.24 -7.06 -5.08
N GLN A 123 -4.35 -6.79 -4.13
CA GLN A 123 -3.00 -6.28 -4.37
C GLN A 123 -1.98 -7.35 -4.04
N LYS A 124 -1.07 -7.61 -4.97
CA LYS A 124 0.06 -8.51 -4.80
C LYS A 124 1.36 -7.74 -4.71
N PHE A 125 2.22 -8.17 -3.79
CA PHE A 125 3.54 -7.61 -3.59
C PHE A 125 4.63 -8.63 -3.92
N LYS A 126 5.66 -8.18 -4.64
CA LYS A 126 6.86 -8.95 -4.94
C LYS A 126 8.07 -8.23 -4.35
N PHE A 127 8.71 -8.86 -3.38
CA PHE A 127 9.87 -8.33 -2.68
C PHE A 127 11.17 -8.85 -3.31
N ARG A 128 12.17 -7.98 -3.42
CA ARG A 128 13.52 -8.32 -3.83
C ARG A 128 14.49 -7.69 -2.85
N GLU A 129 15.23 -8.54 -2.15
CA GLU A 129 16.32 -8.13 -1.26
C GLU A 129 17.41 -7.39 -2.04
N LEU A 130 18.14 -6.51 -1.34
CA LEU A 130 19.27 -5.76 -1.88
C LEU A 130 20.55 -6.59 -1.93
#